data_AF-Q16TC7-F1
#
_entry.id   AF-Q16TC7-F1
#
_cell.length_a   1.000
_cell.length_b   1.000
_cell.length_c   1.000
_cell.angle_alpha   90.00
_cell.angle_beta   90.00
_cell.angle_gamma   90.00
#
_symmetry.space_group_name_H-M   'P 1'
#
loop_
_entity.id
_entity.type
_entity.pdbx_description
1 polymer ?
#
loop_
_entity_poly.entity_id
_entity_poly.type
_entity_poly.pdbx_seq_one_letter_code
_entity_poly.pdbx_strand_id
1 'polypeptide(L)'
;MMNEELDDNEFFQQDFTTASEWEIFNARLEEIFHEWKLSYGGALGSQEPLGRNQLSLCEWTIAKEKIKFADVELDVVWVKADVPEEDTAVKEEDSVDCQAFVDLMANGNDYCIVDQMGDGKLHPLAQWYGLREFVVVVPVKKSITNESQIRILMSSIHIAVSESSCDVPVFVQVLDKVQNVFLGVCESGSTRLSFDIVHLNVTPPTCKYLSGLLDVFKGKVGVPYMDPVAVSVRFSYSLSKFLSASYVVPKKVPFSNNGGEEHVDDKNIFLPFGLAIDPVSELVLHCTWPHVADNVVIDSQTYSDFDPLTAPAWSLRARYEDTPVCFMSDCIQEFLQISESRRAITEYFPELAFGATQNLEGTKALERLTESKIPTLASVLPGMASTGAKQDHIKLEGPLNDDLLKDMLYYLFPDAQKDALHEYQIPGQVEFDPLKIKSAHPDSLVHRLGTLMAVCNSYYGGKRAVAQLWAEFSQEMRYRVERCIQIPG
;
A
#
# COMPACT_ATOMS: atom_id res chain seq x y z
N MET A 1 42.88 61.44 -50.31
CA MET A 1 41.53 60.87 -50.45
C MET A 1 41.71 59.37 -50.31
N MET A 2 41.20 58.66 -49.31
CA MET A 2 40.31 58.89 -48.19
C MET A 2 40.82 57.92 -47.11
N ASN A 3 41.05 58.38 -45.88
CA ASN A 3 41.25 57.48 -44.75
C ASN A 3 39.86 56.97 -44.33
N GLU A 4 39.63 55.68 -44.41
CA GLU A 4 38.52 55.04 -43.70
C GLU A 4 38.87 55.07 -42.21
N GLU A 5 38.18 55.93 -41.46
CA GLU A 5 38.13 55.89 -40.01
C GLU A 5 37.36 54.62 -39.62
N LEU A 6 38.09 53.62 -39.09
CA LEU A 6 37.49 52.50 -38.37
C LEU A 6 36.80 53.08 -37.14
N ASP A 7 35.47 52.95 -37.10
CA ASP A 7 34.64 53.40 -35.99
C ASP A 7 34.88 52.49 -34.77
N ASP A 8 35.88 52.84 -33.97
CA ASP A 8 36.24 52.17 -32.72
C ASP A 8 35.16 52.32 -31.61
N ASN A 9 33.99 52.91 -31.89
CA ASN A 9 32.90 53.07 -30.94
C ASN A 9 31.91 51.90 -30.89
N GLU A 10 32.07 50.89 -31.74
CA GLU A 10 31.27 49.64 -31.68
C GLU A 10 31.92 48.58 -30.75
N PHE A 11 32.76 49.02 -29.82
CA PHE A 11 33.26 48.18 -28.74
C PHE A 11 32.14 47.98 -27.71
N PHE A 12 31.38 46.90 -27.88
CA PHE A 12 30.46 46.27 -26.92
C PHE A 12 30.52 46.85 -25.50
N GLN A 13 29.63 47.79 -25.18
CA GLN A 13 29.25 48.04 -23.79
C GLN A 13 28.44 46.83 -23.32
N GLN A 14 29.13 45.79 -22.85
CA GLN A 14 28.49 44.78 -22.01
C GLN A 14 28.04 45.48 -20.73
N ASP A 15 26.73 45.56 -20.54
CA ASP A 15 26.13 46.14 -19.34
C ASP A 15 26.35 45.16 -18.17
N PHE A 16 27.37 45.43 -17.35
CA PHE A 16 27.70 44.62 -16.16
C PHE A 16 26.75 44.88 -14.98
N THR A 17 25.68 45.66 -15.16
CA THR A 17 24.71 45.97 -14.11
C THR A 17 23.48 45.06 -14.11
N THR A 18 23.25 44.31 -15.20
CA THR A 18 22.20 43.29 -15.26
C THR A 18 22.69 41.98 -14.65
N ALA A 19 22.00 41.50 -13.62
CA ALA A 19 22.29 40.21 -12.99
C ALA A 19 22.27 39.09 -14.05
N SER A 20 23.34 38.32 -14.09
CA SER A 20 23.46 37.14 -14.94
C SER A 20 22.44 36.08 -14.54
N GLU A 21 22.07 35.19 -15.48
CA GLU A 21 21.20 34.06 -15.18
C GLU A 21 21.74 33.17 -14.04
N TRP A 22 23.06 33.16 -13.86
CA TRP A 22 23.74 32.46 -12.79
C TRP A 22 23.60 33.14 -11.42
N GLU A 23 23.73 34.46 -11.36
CA GLU A 23 23.47 35.22 -10.13
C GLU A 23 22.01 35.13 -9.70
N ILE A 24 21.07 35.22 -10.67
CA ILE A 24 19.63 35.05 -10.40
C ILE A 24 19.35 33.66 -9.83
N PHE A 25 20.00 32.62 -10.38
CA PHE A 25 19.86 31.25 -9.92
C PHE A 25 20.39 31.05 -8.49
N ASN A 26 21.59 31.55 -8.19
CA ASN A 26 22.18 31.47 -6.85
C ASN A 26 21.31 32.21 -5.82
N ALA A 27 20.88 33.44 -6.14
CA ALA A 27 20.02 34.22 -5.27
C ALA A 27 18.67 33.51 -4.98
N ARG A 28 18.10 32.83 -5.99
CA ARG A 28 16.86 32.06 -5.76
C ARG A 28 17.10 30.82 -4.91
N LEU A 29 18.23 30.13 -5.03
CA LEU A 29 18.57 29.02 -4.14
C LEU A 29 18.75 29.48 -2.69
N GLU A 30 19.44 30.60 -2.48
CA GLU A 30 19.63 31.19 -1.14
C GLU A 30 18.29 31.60 -0.51
N GLU A 31 17.39 32.21 -1.30
CA GLU A 31 16.03 32.55 -0.85
C GLU A 31 15.27 31.31 -0.36
N ILE A 32 15.32 30.20 -1.12
CA ILE A 32 14.69 28.93 -0.75
C ILE A 32 15.28 28.39 0.56
N PHE A 33 16.61 28.42 0.71
CA PHE A 33 17.26 27.92 1.93
C PHE A 33 16.90 28.74 3.17
N HIS A 34 16.75 30.06 3.02
CA HIS A 34 16.28 30.93 4.09
C HIS A 34 14.79 30.74 4.40
N GLU A 35 13.93 30.57 3.39
CA GLU A 35 12.50 30.31 3.56
C GLU A 35 12.26 28.99 4.33
N TRP A 36 13.01 27.95 3.99
CA TRP A 36 12.98 26.65 4.67
C TRP A 36 13.76 26.62 5.99
N LYS A 37 14.42 27.72 6.36
CA LYS A 37 15.21 27.88 7.60
C LYS A 37 16.36 26.87 7.75
N LEU A 38 16.96 26.45 6.64
CA LEU A 38 18.07 25.49 6.65
C LEU A 38 19.34 26.08 7.31
N SER A 39 19.52 27.40 7.26
CA SER A 39 20.61 28.12 7.93
C SER A 39 20.57 28.06 9.46
N TYR A 40 19.46 27.61 10.05
CA TYR A 40 19.21 27.65 11.49
C TYR A 40 19.25 26.25 12.14
N GLY A 41 19.63 25.19 11.40
CA GLY A 41 19.71 23.81 11.90
C GLY A 41 20.58 23.69 13.16
N GLY A 42 21.71 24.39 13.19
CA GLY A 42 22.60 24.44 14.36
C GLY A 42 22.04 25.17 15.60
N ALA A 43 20.95 25.94 15.50
CA ALA A 43 20.39 26.66 16.65
C ALA A 43 19.59 25.76 17.61
N LEU A 44 19.19 24.55 17.19
CA LEU A 44 18.46 23.59 18.03
C LEU A 44 19.38 22.56 18.75
N GLY A 45 20.68 22.60 18.49
CA GLY A 45 21.64 21.59 18.91
C GLY A 45 21.52 20.30 18.10
N SER A 46 22.61 19.55 18.01
CA SER A 46 22.60 18.21 17.39
C SER A 46 21.63 17.31 18.14
N GLN A 47 20.71 16.69 17.40
CA GLN A 47 19.86 15.62 17.91
C GLN A 47 20.69 14.35 18.13
N GLU A 48 20.20 13.48 19.01
CA GLU A 48 20.84 12.20 19.29
C GLU A 48 20.97 11.33 18.02
N PRO A 49 21.97 10.44 17.97
CA PRO A 49 22.12 9.47 16.89
C PRO A 49 20.85 8.65 16.71
N LEU A 50 20.47 8.42 15.44
CA LEU A 50 19.27 7.67 15.12
C LEU A 50 19.32 6.25 15.68
N GLY A 51 18.21 5.81 16.26
CA GLY A 51 17.98 4.45 16.70
C GLY A 51 17.92 3.46 15.53
N ARG A 52 17.88 2.16 15.86
CA ARG A 52 17.91 1.09 14.85
C ARG A 52 16.69 1.15 13.92
N ASN A 53 16.93 1.20 12.61
CA ASN A 53 15.88 1.25 11.57
C ASN A 53 14.90 2.43 11.70
N GLN A 54 15.25 3.50 12.42
CA GLN A 54 14.35 4.63 12.66
C GLN A 54 13.96 5.36 11.37
N LEU A 55 14.90 5.48 10.41
CA LEU A 55 14.64 6.12 9.10
C LEU A 55 13.57 5.40 8.28
N SER A 56 13.46 4.08 8.42
CA SER A 56 12.44 3.28 7.73
C SER A 56 11.08 3.29 8.43
N LEU A 57 11.02 3.68 9.71
CA LEU A 57 9.80 3.65 10.51
C LEU A 57 9.15 5.03 10.68
N CYS A 58 9.89 6.10 10.46
CA CYS A 58 9.39 7.48 10.57
C CYS A 58 8.63 7.94 9.33
N GLU A 59 7.79 8.96 9.53
CA GLU A 59 7.19 9.73 8.44
C GLU A 59 8.22 10.73 7.87
N TRP A 60 8.01 11.14 6.61
CA TRP A 60 8.92 12.05 5.91
C TRP A 60 8.16 13.28 5.42
N THR A 61 8.62 14.45 5.84
CA THR A 61 8.17 15.74 5.34
C THR A 61 8.94 16.08 4.06
N ILE A 62 8.19 16.40 2.99
CA ILE A 62 8.74 16.76 1.68
C ILE A 62 8.22 18.13 1.27
N ALA A 63 9.13 19.10 1.09
CA ALA A 63 8.83 20.39 0.49
C ALA A 63 9.47 20.48 -0.90
N LYS A 64 8.81 21.18 -1.83
CA LYS A 64 9.24 21.22 -3.23
C LYS A 64 9.03 22.61 -3.82
N GLU A 65 10.09 23.11 -4.46
CA GLU A 65 10.07 24.34 -5.24
C GLU A 65 10.67 24.19 -6.62
N LYS A 66 10.30 25.09 -7.53
CA LYS A 66 10.77 25.08 -8.91
C LYS A 66 11.68 26.26 -9.16
N ILE A 67 12.82 25.97 -9.76
CA ILE A 67 13.82 26.96 -10.16
C ILE A 67 14.23 26.72 -11.60
N LYS A 68 14.64 27.78 -12.29
CA LYS A 68 15.09 27.74 -13.68
C LYS A 68 16.53 28.22 -13.76
N PHE A 69 17.38 27.44 -14.44
CA PHE A 69 18.74 27.83 -14.78
C PHE A 69 18.90 27.76 -16.30
N ALA A 70 19.06 28.91 -16.95
CA ALA A 70 19.01 29.04 -18.41
C ALA A 70 17.75 28.33 -18.97
N ASP A 71 17.91 27.31 -19.82
CA ASP A 71 16.80 26.54 -20.41
C ASP A 71 16.38 25.30 -19.60
N VAL A 72 16.97 25.07 -18.43
CA VAL A 72 16.73 23.87 -17.61
C VAL A 72 15.81 24.22 -16.43
N GLU A 73 14.67 23.55 -16.37
CA GLU A 73 13.78 23.56 -15.20
C GLU A 73 14.28 22.51 -14.19
N LEU A 74 14.49 22.92 -12.96
CA LEU A 74 14.94 22.12 -11.84
C LEU A 74 13.89 22.18 -10.71
N ASP A 75 13.69 21.05 -10.05
CA ASP A 75 12.96 20.96 -8.80
C ASP A 75 13.98 20.95 -7.65
N VAL A 76 13.83 21.85 -6.68
CA VAL A 76 14.52 21.76 -5.38
C VAL A 76 13.58 21.05 -4.43
N VAL A 77 14.02 19.93 -3.89
CA VAL A 77 13.22 19.08 -3.00
C VAL A 77 13.92 18.99 -1.65
N TRP A 78 13.29 19.49 -0.60
CA TRP A 78 13.73 19.29 0.78
C TRP A 78 13.03 18.09 1.37
N VAL A 79 13.82 17.20 1.98
CA VAL A 79 13.36 15.93 2.54
C VAL A 79 13.86 15.85 3.98
N LYS A 80 12.92 15.67 4.93
CA LYS A 80 13.22 15.60 6.36
C LYS A 80 12.45 14.46 7.03
N ALA A 81 13.14 13.68 7.85
CA ALA A 81 12.56 12.63 8.67
C ALA A 81 11.91 13.24 9.93
N ASP A 82 10.66 12.88 10.18
CA ASP A 82 9.92 13.31 11.37
C ASP A 82 10.20 12.32 12.51
N VAL A 83 11.32 12.54 13.17
CA VAL A 83 11.78 11.71 14.28
C VAL A 83 11.24 12.28 15.60
N PRO A 84 10.50 11.50 16.42
CA PRO A 84 10.02 11.97 17.71
C PRO A 84 11.21 12.26 18.63
N GLU A 85 11.26 13.49 19.16
CA GLU A 85 12.26 13.87 20.15
C GLU A 85 11.89 13.22 21.49
N GLU A 86 12.77 12.40 22.06
CA GLU A 86 12.59 11.94 23.45
C GLU A 86 12.96 13.09 24.40
N ASP A 87 11.98 13.58 25.16
CA ASP A 87 12.07 14.70 26.11
C ASP A 87 13.08 14.51 27.28
N THR A 88 13.90 13.46 27.27
CA THR A 88 14.67 13.01 28.45
C THR A 88 16.19 13.23 28.41
N ALA A 89 16.77 13.75 27.33
CA ALA A 89 18.23 13.94 27.28
C ALA A 89 18.64 15.34 27.77
N VAL A 90 19.41 15.38 28.86
CA VAL A 90 20.20 16.56 29.25
C VAL A 90 21.15 16.86 28.10
N LYS A 91 20.88 17.92 27.33
CA LYS A 91 21.78 18.38 26.27
C LYS A 91 23.11 18.76 26.91
N GLU A 92 24.17 17.99 26.66
CA GLU A 92 25.53 18.45 26.94
C GLU A 92 25.77 19.67 26.03
N GLU A 93 25.86 20.87 26.64
CA GLU A 93 25.92 22.16 25.94
C GLU A 93 27.20 22.37 25.09
N ASP A 94 28.08 21.36 25.01
CA ASP A 94 29.45 21.51 24.50
C ASP A 94 29.70 20.88 23.10
N SER A 95 28.77 20.10 22.52
CA SER A 95 28.94 19.56 21.16
C SER A 95 28.13 20.32 20.10
N VAL A 96 28.76 21.32 19.46
CA VAL A 96 28.22 22.01 18.26
C VAL A 96 28.53 21.16 17.02
N ASP A 97 28.06 19.92 17.01
CA ASP A 97 28.29 19.03 15.87
C ASP A 97 27.18 19.20 14.84
N CYS A 98 27.55 19.25 13.55
CA CYS A 98 26.55 19.24 12.48
C CYS A 98 25.76 17.95 12.53
N GLN A 99 24.43 18.04 12.38
CA GLN A 99 23.55 16.88 12.37
C GLN A 99 23.96 15.85 11.31
N ALA A 100 24.44 16.30 10.14
CA ALA A 100 24.91 15.39 9.10
C ALA A 100 26.12 14.55 9.54
N PHE A 101 27.02 15.08 10.39
CA PHE A 101 28.13 14.29 10.93
C PHE A 101 27.62 13.23 11.91
N VAL A 102 26.69 13.59 12.80
CA VAL A 102 26.09 12.65 13.74
C VAL A 102 25.40 11.50 12.99
N ASP A 103 24.66 11.83 11.94
CA ASP A 103 23.95 10.86 11.11
C ASP A 103 24.91 9.93 10.34
N LEU A 104 25.97 10.48 9.74
CA LEU A 104 26.97 9.69 9.00
C LEU A 104 27.74 8.72 9.89
N MET A 105 27.87 9.03 11.19
CA MET A 105 28.55 8.18 12.16
C MET A 105 27.58 7.19 12.86
N ALA A 106 26.27 7.28 12.58
CA ALA A 106 25.26 6.46 13.22
C ALA A 106 25.07 5.12 12.49
N ASN A 107 25.53 4.03 13.11
CA ASN A 107 25.45 2.68 12.53
C ASN A 107 24.05 2.05 12.66
N GLY A 108 23.12 2.65 13.41
CA GLY A 108 21.81 2.07 13.70
C GLY A 108 20.94 1.88 12.45
N ASN A 109 21.20 2.67 11.42
CA ASN A 109 20.47 2.66 10.16
C ASN A 109 21.28 2.07 9.00
N ASP A 110 22.46 1.50 9.30
CA ASP A 110 23.12 0.60 8.36
C ASP A 110 22.10 -0.45 7.92
N TYR A 111 21.98 -0.63 6.61
CA TYR A 111 21.17 -1.70 6.05
C TYR A 111 19.66 -1.64 6.38
N CYS A 112 19.11 -0.42 6.60
CA CYS A 112 17.68 -0.15 6.87
C CYS A 112 16.70 -1.11 6.18
N ILE A 113 15.74 -1.59 6.97
CA ILE A 113 14.65 -2.46 6.49
C ILE A 113 13.55 -1.58 5.89
N VAL A 114 13.67 -1.23 4.60
CA VAL A 114 12.64 -0.46 3.90
C VAL A 114 11.53 -1.39 3.43
N ASP A 115 10.30 -1.24 3.93
CA ASP A 115 9.13 -1.83 3.28
C ASP A 115 8.99 -1.25 1.86
N GLN A 116 9.17 -2.08 0.84
CA GLN A 116 9.08 -1.64 -0.55
C GLN A 116 7.62 -1.58 -1.04
N MET A 117 6.65 -1.66 -0.12
CA MET A 117 5.23 -1.62 -0.41
C MET A 117 4.63 -0.29 0.05
N GLY A 118 4.44 0.61 -0.92
CA GLY A 118 3.82 1.91 -0.76
C GLY A 118 4.53 2.99 -1.60
N ASP A 119 3.78 4.01 -1.98
CA ASP A 119 4.26 5.23 -2.67
C ASP A 119 5.33 6.02 -1.87
N GLY A 120 5.73 5.53 -0.69
CA GLY A 120 6.79 6.05 0.17
C GLY A 120 8.03 5.14 0.17
N LYS A 121 8.74 5.04 -0.96
CA LYS A 121 10.10 4.48 -0.94
C LYS A 121 11.01 5.42 -0.15
N LEU A 122 11.73 4.89 0.84
CA LEU A 122 12.82 5.63 1.49
C LEU A 122 13.77 6.16 0.41
N HIS A 123 14.08 7.45 0.46
CA HIS A 123 14.92 8.08 -0.54
C HIS A 123 16.32 7.43 -0.55
N PRO A 124 16.94 7.18 -1.73
CA PRO A 124 18.24 6.50 -1.79
C PRO A 124 19.34 7.17 -0.95
N LEU A 125 19.34 8.50 -0.87
CA LEU A 125 20.32 9.24 -0.05
C LEU A 125 20.16 8.97 1.45
N ALA A 126 18.93 8.88 1.95
CA ALA A 126 18.69 8.48 3.35
C ALA A 126 19.15 7.05 3.59
N GLN A 127 18.94 6.16 2.62
CA GLN A 127 19.35 4.76 2.72
C GLN A 127 20.87 4.56 2.66
N TRP A 128 21.57 5.31 1.82
CA TRP A 128 23.02 5.12 1.57
C TRP A 128 23.90 5.87 2.55
N TYR A 129 23.51 7.09 2.94
CA TYR A 129 24.29 7.94 3.84
C TYR A 129 23.70 8.02 5.27
N GLY A 130 22.52 7.44 5.52
CA GLY A 130 21.89 7.50 6.85
C GLY A 130 21.37 8.88 7.25
N LEU A 131 21.21 9.80 6.28
CA LEU A 131 20.83 11.19 6.54
C LEU A 131 19.34 11.33 6.88
N ARG A 132 19.03 12.05 7.96
CA ARG A 132 17.65 12.39 8.35
C ARG A 132 17.10 13.62 7.64
N GLU A 133 17.96 14.48 7.12
CA GLU A 133 17.57 15.73 6.46
C GLU A 133 18.54 16.07 5.33
N PHE A 134 18.01 16.40 4.15
CA PHE A 134 18.82 16.78 2.99
C PHE A 134 17.96 17.51 1.92
N VAL A 135 18.64 18.20 1.02
CA VAL A 135 18.03 18.86 -0.15
C VAL A 135 18.53 18.19 -1.43
N VAL A 136 17.65 17.98 -2.40
CA VAL A 136 18.01 17.43 -3.72
C VAL A 136 17.51 18.35 -4.83
N VAL A 137 18.44 18.78 -5.69
CA VAL A 137 18.16 19.50 -6.93
C VAL A 137 18.05 18.49 -8.06
N VAL A 138 16.84 18.34 -8.62
CA VAL A 138 16.51 17.33 -9.63
C VAL A 138 16.05 18.00 -10.92
N PRO A 139 16.57 17.64 -12.09
CA PRO A 139 16.04 18.18 -13.35
C PRO A 139 14.63 17.69 -13.64
N VAL A 140 13.71 18.57 -14.04
CA VAL A 140 12.30 18.20 -14.27
C VAL A 140 12.15 17.35 -15.54
N LYS A 141 12.66 17.85 -16.66
CA LYS A 141 12.44 17.26 -18.00
C LYS A 141 13.58 16.35 -18.45
N LYS A 142 14.76 16.94 -18.73
CA LYS A 142 15.92 16.23 -19.28
C LYS A 142 17.00 16.05 -18.22
N SER A 143 17.55 14.84 -18.15
CA SER A 143 18.75 14.55 -17.37
C SER A 143 19.94 15.43 -17.73
N ILE A 144 20.76 15.76 -16.74
CA ILE A 144 21.98 16.56 -16.91
C ILE A 144 23.15 15.59 -17.07
N THR A 145 23.63 15.40 -18.30
CA THR A 145 24.76 14.52 -18.62
C THR A 145 26.04 15.27 -18.98
N ASN A 146 25.96 16.56 -19.25
CA ASN A 146 27.10 17.38 -19.64
C ASN A 146 27.94 17.76 -18.41
N GLU A 147 29.22 17.38 -18.41
CA GLU A 147 30.16 17.66 -17.31
C GLU A 147 30.28 19.16 -16.99
N SER A 148 30.27 20.03 -18.01
CA SER A 148 30.36 21.48 -17.78
C SER A 148 29.12 22.02 -17.05
N GLN A 149 27.92 21.52 -17.41
CA GLN A 149 26.68 21.90 -16.72
C GLN A 149 26.66 21.36 -15.28
N ILE A 150 27.12 20.14 -15.07
CA ILE A 150 27.24 19.54 -13.73
C ILE A 150 28.17 20.39 -12.85
N ARG A 151 29.35 20.76 -13.36
CA ARG A 151 30.32 21.59 -12.61
C ARG A 151 29.77 22.98 -12.28
N ILE A 152 29.06 23.62 -13.21
CA ILE A 152 28.42 24.93 -12.97
C ILE A 152 27.34 24.81 -11.89
N LEU A 153 26.49 23.78 -11.96
CA LEU A 153 25.44 23.56 -10.97
C LEU A 153 26.01 23.23 -9.59
N MET A 154 27.05 22.39 -9.52
CA MET A 154 27.79 22.14 -8.28
C MET A 154 28.43 23.42 -7.72
N SER A 155 29.05 24.25 -8.57
CA SER A 155 29.61 25.53 -8.15
C SER A 155 28.54 26.47 -7.59
N SER A 156 27.35 26.45 -8.18
CA SER A 156 26.20 27.25 -7.74
C SER A 156 25.71 26.80 -6.36
N ILE A 157 25.62 25.47 -6.15
CA ILE A 157 25.27 24.88 -4.85
C ILE A 157 26.34 25.21 -3.80
N HIS A 158 27.63 25.11 -4.13
CA HIS A 158 28.70 25.48 -3.21
C HIS A 158 28.58 26.93 -2.74
N ILE A 159 28.28 27.87 -3.64
CA ILE A 159 28.09 29.27 -3.29
C ILE A 159 26.86 29.44 -2.39
N ALA A 160 25.72 28.89 -2.80
CA ALA A 160 24.47 29.01 -2.05
C ALA A 160 24.61 28.42 -0.63
N VAL A 161 25.26 27.27 -0.48
CA VAL A 161 25.51 26.65 0.83
C VAL A 161 26.40 27.52 1.71
N SER A 162 27.48 28.08 1.14
CA SER A 162 28.44 28.90 1.88
C SER A 162 27.85 30.25 2.31
N GLU A 163 27.19 30.96 1.39
CA GLU A 163 26.59 32.29 1.65
C GLU A 163 25.38 32.22 2.58
N SER A 164 24.52 31.19 2.43
CA SER A 164 23.38 31.00 3.32
C SER A 164 23.74 30.36 4.67
N SER A 165 25.00 29.96 4.86
CA SER A 165 25.44 29.19 6.04
C SER A 165 24.56 27.95 6.28
N CYS A 166 24.21 27.23 5.22
CA CYS A 166 23.37 26.03 5.26
C CYS A 166 24.19 24.84 5.76
N ASP A 167 23.78 24.24 6.87
CA ASP A 167 24.40 23.05 7.47
C ASP A 167 23.70 21.73 7.08
N VAL A 168 22.74 21.81 6.16
CA VAL A 168 22.01 20.65 5.62
C VAL A 168 22.70 20.17 4.32
N PRO A 169 22.95 18.87 4.15
CA PRO A 169 23.51 18.34 2.91
C PRO A 169 22.65 18.66 1.68
N VAL A 170 23.27 19.28 0.67
CA VAL A 170 22.62 19.62 -0.61
C VAL A 170 23.20 18.77 -1.73
N PHE A 171 22.32 18.11 -2.47
CA PHE A 171 22.65 17.21 -3.57
C PHE A 171 22.09 17.72 -4.90
N VAL A 172 22.72 17.29 -5.99
CA VAL A 172 22.20 17.40 -7.34
C VAL A 172 22.12 16.02 -7.97
N GLN A 173 20.98 15.71 -8.60
CA GLN A 173 20.85 14.50 -9.41
C GLN A 173 21.43 14.73 -10.80
N VAL A 174 22.42 13.92 -11.16
CA VAL A 174 23.13 14.00 -12.44
C VAL A 174 22.98 12.69 -13.22
N LEU A 175 23.34 12.71 -14.50
CA LEU A 175 23.19 11.57 -15.42
C LEU A 175 21.72 11.13 -15.55
N ASP A 176 21.49 9.88 -15.96
CA ASP A 176 20.14 9.34 -16.10
C ASP A 176 19.48 9.21 -14.72
N LYS A 177 18.23 9.68 -14.60
CA LYS A 177 17.46 9.60 -13.36
C LYS A 177 17.35 8.17 -12.83
N VAL A 178 17.29 7.18 -13.72
CA VAL A 178 17.20 5.76 -13.34
C VAL A 178 18.47 5.28 -12.62
N GLN A 179 19.62 5.92 -12.87
CA GLN A 179 20.89 5.54 -12.27
C GLN A 179 21.05 6.05 -10.83
N ASN A 180 20.19 6.97 -10.36
CA ASN A 180 20.24 7.54 -9.01
C ASN A 180 21.65 8.05 -8.62
N VAL A 181 22.31 8.76 -9.55
CA VAL A 181 23.63 9.36 -9.29
C VAL A 181 23.44 10.76 -8.72
N PHE A 182 23.94 10.97 -7.51
CA PHE A 182 23.89 12.25 -6.81
C PHE A 182 25.30 12.72 -6.48
N LEU A 183 25.53 14.02 -6.62
CA LEU A 183 26.71 14.72 -6.13
C LEU A 183 26.25 15.71 -5.08
N GLY A 184 26.94 15.82 -3.95
CA GLY A 184 26.49 16.70 -2.89
C GLY A 184 27.61 17.33 -2.08
N VAL A 185 27.24 18.36 -1.33
CA VAL A 185 28.10 19.08 -0.41
C VAL A 185 27.35 19.42 0.87
N CYS A 186 28.07 19.42 1.99
CA CYS A 186 27.63 20.01 3.25
C CYS A 186 28.79 20.82 3.84
N GLU A 187 28.52 22.02 4.33
CA GLU A 187 29.52 22.86 5.01
C GLU A 187 29.06 23.13 6.43
N SER A 188 29.94 22.91 7.40
CA SER A 188 29.67 23.26 8.79
C SER A 188 30.96 23.71 9.47
N GLY A 189 30.98 24.98 9.89
CA GLY A 189 32.17 25.59 10.49
C GLY A 189 33.38 25.54 9.54
N SER A 190 34.47 24.92 9.99
CA SER A 190 35.69 24.76 9.20
C SER A 190 35.73 23.49 8.33
N THR A 191 34.69 22.66 8.38
CA THR A 191 34.69 21.35 7.74
C THR A 191 33.73 21.31 6.57
N ARG A 192 34.18 20.75 5.45
CA ARG A 192 33.38 20.49 4.25
C ARG A 192 33.30 18.99 4.01
N LEU A 193 32.08 18.51 3.79
CA LEU A 193 31.80 17.15 3.30
C LEU A 193 31.51 17.19 1.81
N SER A 194 32.08 16.24 1.08
CA SER A 194 31.77 15.99 -0.32
C SER A 194 31.15 14.61 -0.45
N PHE A 195 29.99 14.54 -1.09
CA PHE A 195 29.28 13.30 -1.36
C PHE A 195 29.38 12.97 -2.84
N ASP A 196 30.14 11.92 -3.15
CA ASP A 196 30.38 11.48 -4.53
C ASP A 196 29.82 10.08 -4.75
N ILE A 197 28.83 9.97 -5.64
CA ILE A 197 28.30 8.68 -6.08
C ILE A 197 28.82 8.38 -7.48
N VAL A 198 29.34 7.16 -7.66
CA VAL A 198 29.82 6.66 -8.95
C VAL A 198 29.03 5.43 -9.32
N HIS A 199 28.45 5.45 -10.53
CA HIS A 199 27.78 4.29 -11.11
C HIS A 199 28.75 3.55 -12.04
N LEU A 200 29.03 2.27 -11.75
CA LEU A 200 29.91 1.42 -12.54
C LEU A 200 29.10 0.35 -13.26
N ASN A 201 29.03 0.42 -14.60
CA ASN A 201 28.32 -0.58 -15.40
C ASN A 201 28.97 -1.97 -15.31
N VAL A 202 30.30 -2.02 -15.19
CA VAL A 202 31.07 -3.24 -14.95
C VAL A 202 31.91 -3.02 -13.71
N THR A 203 31.73 -3.86 -12.70
CA THR A 203 32.51 -3.80 -11.46
C THR A 203 33.98 -4.16 -11.74
N PRO A 204 34.92 -3.23 -11.57
CA PRO A 204 36.34 -3.53 -11.68
C PRO A 204 36.75 -4.56 -10.62
N PRO A 205 37.79 -5.39 -10.86
CA PRO A 205 38.26 -6.36 -9.88
C PRO A 205 38.61 -5.75 -8.51
N THR A 206 39.11 -4.50 -8.50
CA THR A 206 39.44 -3.74 -7.28
C THR A 206 38.21 -3.37 -6.45
N CYS A 207 37.01 -3.32 -7.03
CA CYS A 207 35.77 -2.97 -6.32
C CYS A 207 34.90 -4.20 -6.04
N LYS A 208 35.40 -5.41 -6.33
CA LYS A 208 34.61 -6.65 -6.21
C LYS A 208 34.69 -7.28 -4.81
N TYR A 209 35.81 -7.09 -4.12
CA TYR A 209 36.09 -7.68 -2.81
C TYR A 209 36.39 -6.58 -1.80
N LEU A 210 36.16 -6.85 -0.51
CA LEU A 210 36.37 -5.89 0.57
C LEU A 210 37.80 -5.34 0.59
N SER A 211 38.81 -6.19 0.35
CA SER A 211 40.21 -5.77 0.37
C SER A 211 40.49 -4.62 -0.60
N GLY A 212 39.99 -4.70 -1.83
CA GLY A 212 40.18 -3.65 -2.83
C GLY A 212 39.35 -2.40 -2.54
N LEU A 213 38.16 -2.53 -1.94
CA LEU A 213 37.37 -1.39 -1.48
C LEU A 213 38.06 -0.64 -0.33
N LEU A 214 38.69 -1.38 0.60
CA LEU A 214 39.49 -0.80 1.67
C LEU A 214 40.73 -0.08 1.14
N ASP A 215 41.39 -0.62 0.12
CA ASP A 215 42.53 0.05 -0.53
C ASP A 215 42.11 1.38 -1.17
N VAL A 216 40.95 1.42 -1.85
CA VAL A 216 40.38 2.65 -2.42
C VAL A 216 40.03 3.65 -1.31
N PHE A 217 39.43 3.19 -0.22
CA PHE A 217 39.10 4.04 0.93
C PHE A 217 40.35 4.64 1.58
N LYS A 218 41.33 3.81 1.97
CA LYS A 218 42.58 4.27 2.60
C LYS A 218 43.39 5.19 1.67
N GLY A 219 43.34 4.94 0.37
CA GLY A 219 43.94 5.83 -0.64
C GLY A 219 43.33 7.24 -0.68
N LYS A 220 42.04 7.38 -0.37
CA LYS A 220 41.35 8.68 -0.33
C LYS A 220 41.61 9.50 0.94
N VAL A 221 41.95 8.85 2.06
CA VAL A 221 42.22 9.54 3.34
C VAL A 221 43.48 10.42 3.25
N GLY A 222 44.37 10.18 2.29
CA GLY A 222 45.52 11.05 1.99
C GLY A 222 46.64 11.02 3.05
N VAL A 223 46.49 10.20 4.10
CA VAL A 223 47.42 10.01 5.22
C VAL A 223 47.60 8.50 5.42
N PRO A 224 48.79 8.01 5.83
CA PRO A 224 48.96 6.60 6.20
C PRO A 224 48.07 6.25 7.40
N TYR A 225 46.89 5.69 7.11
CA TYR A 225 45.91 5.28 8.11
C TYR A 225 46.35 3.96 8.73
N MET A 226 46.74 3.99 10.01
CA MET A 226 47.26 2.84 10.75
C MET A 226 46.20 2.14 11.59
N ASP A 227 45.09 2.82 11.89
CA ASP A 227 44.01 2.27 12.69
C ASP A 227 43.17 1.27 11.86
N PRO A 228 42.59 0.26 12.51
CA PRO A 228 41.68 -0.65 11.83
C PRO A 228 40.42 0.09 11.39
N VAL A 229 39.95 -0.22 10.18
CA VAL A 229 38.71 0.31 9.63
C VAL A 229 37.58 -0.65 9.99
N ALA A 230 36.53 -0.14 10.64
CA ALA A 230 35.33 -0.93 10.90
C ALA A 230 34.42 -0.93 9.67
N VAL A 231 33.93 -2.10 9.28
CA VAL A 231 33.09 -2.31 8.10
C VAL A 231 31.90 -3.21 8.43
N SER A 232 30.74 -2.85 7.89
CA SER A 232 29.56 -3.72 7.89
C SER A 232 29.49 -4.45 6.55
N VAL A 233 29.24 -5.76 6.56
CA VAL A 233 29.07 -6.58 5.35
C VAL A 233 27.74 -7.34 5.43
N ARG A 234 26.99 -7.36 4.33
CA ARG A 234 25.73 -8.11 4.23
C ARG A 234 25.60 -8.81 2.90
N PHE A 235 25.39 -10.12 2.96
CA PHE A 235 24.98 -10.91 1.80
C PHE A 235 23.46 -11.00 1.76
N SER A 236 22.90 -10.84 0.56
CA SER A 236 21.45 -10.88 0.32
C SER A 236 21.13 -11.95 -0.72
N TYR A 237 20.34 -12.94 -0.31
CA TYR A 237 19.90 -14.05 -1.15
C TYR A 237 18.43 -13.85 -1.48
N SER A 238 18.11 -13.86 -2.77
CA SER A 238 16.75 -13.71 -3.29
C SER A 238 16.24 -15.05 -3.78
N LEU A 239 15.10 -15.48 -3.24
CA LEU A 239 14.34 -16.63 -3.72
C LEU A 239 13.00 -16.15 -4.27
N SER A 240 12.90 -16.06 -5.59
CA SER A 240 11.69 -15.62 -6.32
C SER A 240 10.92 -16.76 -7.00
N LYS A 241 11.44 -17.99 -6.96
CA LYS A 241 10.82 -19.16 -7.58
C LYS A 241 10.48 -20.17 -6.51
N PHE A 242 9.22 -20.14 -6.08
CA PHE A 242 8.65 -21.12 -5.16
C PHE A 242 8.05 -22.30 -5.92
N LEU A 243 7.94 -23.44 -5.24
CA LEU A 243 7.08 -24.54 -5.70
C LEU A 243 5.62 -24.13 -5.44
N SER A 244 5.04 -23.31 -6.32
CA SER A 244 3.67 -22.78 -6.19
C SER A 244 2.58 -23.85 -6.08
N ALA A 245 2.89 -25.10 -6.39
CA ALA A 245 1.94 -26.22 -6.37
C ALA A 245 1.62 -26.73 -4.96
N SER A 246 2.35 -26.32 -3.92
CA SER A 246 2.22 -26.94 -2.58
C SER A 246 1.15 -26.33 -1.68
N TYR A 247 0.58 -25.16 -2.02
CA TYR A 247 -0.30 -24.39 -1.11
C TYR A 247 -1.57 -23.83 -1.77
N VAL A 248 -2.19 -24.58 -2.69
CA VAL A 248 -3.56 -24.26 -3.12
C VAL A 248 -4.50 -24.63 -1.97
N VAL A 249 -5.07 -23.63 -1.30
CA VAL A 249 -6.11 -23.88 -0.30
C VAL A 249 -7.34 -24.43 -1.04
N PRO A 250 -7.84 -25.63 -0.69
CA PRO A 250 -9.01 -26.17 -1.34
C PRO A 250 -10.21 -25.25 -1.09
N LYS A 251 -10.84 -24.80 -2.17
CA LYS A 251 -12.02 -23.92 -2.11
C LYS A 251 -13.20 -24.71 -1.52
N LYS A 252 -13.53 -24.48 -0.25
CA LYS A 252 -14.72 -25.07 0.38
C LYS A 252 -15.95 -24.31 -0.11
N VAL A 253 -16.85 -25.01 -0.81
CA VAL A 253 -18.11 -24.45 -1.31
C VAL A 253 -19.24 -24.88 -0.36
N PRO A 254 -19.88 -23.97 0.38
CA PRO A 254 -21.00 -24.30 1.26
C PRO A 254 -22.15 -24.90 0.47
N PHE A 255 -22.75 -26.01 0.93
CA PHE A 255 -23.80 -26.81 0.24
C PHE A 255 -23.36 -27.55 -1.05
N SER A 256 -22.06 -27.81 -1.22
CA SER A 256 -21.59 -28.68 -2.28
C SER A 256 -21.61 -30.14 -1.84
N ASN A 257 -22.30 -31.00 -2.60
CA ASN A 257 -22.42 -32.44 -2.33
C ASN A 257 -21.12 -33.24 -2.60
N ASN A 258 -19.98 -32.57 -2.82
CA ASN A 258 -18.70 -33.20 -3.14
C ASN A 258 -17.96 -33.68 -1.88
N GLY A 259 -18.50 -34.70 -1.21
CA GLY A 259 -17.77 -35.86 -0.66
C GLY A 259 -16.56 -35.67 0.28
N GLY A 260 -16.36 -34.53 0.92
CA GLY A 260 -15.50 -34.42 2.10
C GLY A 260 -16.35 -34.56 3.35
N GLU A 261 -15.92 -35.37 4.32
CA GLU A 261 -16.61 -35.56 5.60
C GLU A 261 -17.19 -34.24 6.11
N GLU A 262 -18.52 -34.16 6.20
CA GLU A 262 -19.20 -33.05 6.87
C GLU A 262 -18.72 -33.08 8.33
N HIS A 263 -17.71 -32.26 8.64
CA HIS A 263 -17.34 -32.04 10.02
C HIS A 263 -18.57 -31.45 10.70
N VAL A 264 -19.00 -32.13 11.77
CA VAL A 264 -20.17 -31.88 12.63
C VAL A 264 -20.22 -30.44 13.21
N ASP A 265 -19.21 -29.62 12.95
CA ASP A 265 -19.06 -28.23 13.41
C ASP A 265 -19.44 -27.14 12.39
N ASP A 266 -19.83 -27.45 11.14
CA ASP A 266 -20.32 -26.45 10.16
C ASP A 266 -21.79 -26.03 10.42
N LYS A 267 -22.10 -25.60 11.65
CA LYS A 267 -23.45 -25.09 11.97
C LYS A 267 -23.75 -23.77 11.25
N ASN A 268 -22.72 -23.02 10.87
CA ASN A 268 -22.83 -21.72 10.22
C ASN A 268 -22.09 -21.68 8.88
N ILE A 269 -22.66 -20.94 7.93
CA ILE A 269 -22.03 -20.68 6.63
C ILE A 269 -21.06 -19.52 6.78
N PHE A 270 -19.83 -19.71 6.31
CA PHE A 270 -18.82 -18.67 6.26
C PHE A 270 -18.56 -18.22 4.83
N LEU A 271 -18.23 -16.93 4.68
CA LEU A 271 -17.68 -16.41 3.43
C LEU A 271 -16.37 -17.14 3.10
N PRO A 272 -16.05 -17.34 1.82
CA PRO A 272 -14.85 -18.05 1.45
C PRO A 272 -13.62 -17.28 1.90
N PHE A 273 -12.75 -17.93 2.66
CA PHE A 273 -11.52 -17.35 3.17
C PHE A 273 -10.32 -18.01 2.51
N GLY A 274 -9.24 -17.24 2.35
CA GLY A 274 -7.99 -17.70 1.76
C GLY A 274 -7.71 -17.11 0.38
N LEU A 275 -6.67 -17.66 -0.23
CA LEU A 275 -6.02 -17.15 -1.42
C LEU A 275 -6.03 -18.20 -2.52
N ALA A 276 -6.16 -17.78 -3.77
CA ALA A 276 -6.10 -18.70 -4.90
C ALA A 276 -4.68 -19.24 -5.12
N ILE A 277 -3.68 -18.40 -4.84
CA ILE A 277 -2.25 -18.67 -5.00
C ILE A 277 -1.54 -17.99 -3.81
N ASP A 278 -0.43 -18.58 -3.35
CA ASP A 278 0.42 -17.97 -2.32
C ASP A 278 0.83 -16.54 -2.74
N PRO A 279 0.56 -15.51 -1.90
CA PRO A 279 0.83 -14.12 -2.22
C PRO A 279 2.32 -13.78 -2.07
N VAL A 280 3.16 -14.68 -1.53
CA VAL A 280 4.60 -14.44 -1.38
C VAL A 280 5.27 -14.51 -2.75
N SER A 281 5.70 -13.35 -3.25
CA SER A 281 6.40 -13.22 -4.52
C SER A 281 7.91 -13.50 -4.40
N GLU A 282 8.51 -13.16 -3.26
CA GLU A 282 9.93 -13.37 -3.03
C GLU A 282 10.27 -13.50 -1.53
N LEU A 283 11.23 -14.36 -1.21
CA LEU A 283 11.85 -14.42 0.11
C LEU A 283 13.30 -13.93 -0.02
N VAL A 284 13.65 -12.93 0.77
CA VAL A 284 15.00 -12.36 0.82
C VAL A 284 15.63 -12.71 2.16
N LEU A 285 16.70 -13.50 2.13
CA LEU A 285 17.51 -13.82 3.30
C LEU A 285 18.74 -12.91 3.34
N HIS A 286 18.98 -12.28 4.48
CA HIS A 286 20.16 -11.48 4.73
C HIS A 286 21.04 -12.14 5.80
N CYS A 287 22.32 -12.26 5.48
CA CYS A 287 23.38 -12.67 6.42
C CYS A 287 24.30 -11.48 6.62
N THR A 288 24.39 -10.97 7.85
CA THR A 288 25.03 -9.67 8.14
C THR A 288 26.12 -9.81 9.20
N TRP A 289 27.26 -9.18 8.93
CA TRP A 289 28.39 -8.96 9.83
C TRP A 289 28.50 -7.46 10.12
N PRO A 290 27.87 -6.97 11.21
CA PRO A 290 27.88 -5.55 11.53
C PRO A 290 29.24 -5.15 12.13
N HIS A 291 29.77 -4.01 11.71
CA HIS A 291 30.89 -3.32 12.36
C HIS A 291 32.11 -4.21 12.69
N VAL A 292 32.57 -4.98 11.71
CA VAL A 292 33.74 -5.85 11.84
C VAL A 292 35.00 -5.09 11.46
N ALA A 293 36.07 -5.24 12.23
CA ALA A 293 37.36 -4.61 11.92
C ALA A 293 38.06 -5.30 10.73
N ASP A 294 38.61 -4.52 9.82
CA ASP A 294 39.28 -4.99 8.60
C ASP A 294 40.54 -5.84 8.84
N ASN A 295 41.12 -5.78 10.03
CA ASN A 295 42.25 -6.61 10.44
C ASN A 295 41.83 -7.98 10.99
N VAL A 296 40.54 -8.21 11.22
CA VAL A 296 39.99 -9.48 11.75
C VAL A 296 39.45 -10.37 10.63
N VAL A 297 38.97 -9.77 9.53
CA VAL A 297 38.36 -10.48 8.42
C VAL A 297 39.09 -10.22 7.12
N ILE A 298 39.19 -11.26 6.30
CA ILE A 298 39.80 -11.23 4.99
C ILE A 298 38.73 -11.55 3.96
N ASP A 299 38.54 -10.67 2.99
CA ASP A 299 37.77 -10.95 1.79
C ASP A 299 38.52 -10.47 0.56
N SER A 300 38.87 -11.44 -0.28
CA SER A 300 39.75 -11.31 -1.43
C SER A 300 39.29 -12.27 -2.53
N GLN A 301 39.87 -12.13 -3.72
CA GLN A 301 39.56 -13.00 -4.84
C GLN A 301 39.84 -14.49 -4.57
N THR A 302 40.85 -14.80 -3.74
CA THR A 302 41.30 -16.16 -3.46
C THR A 302 40.69 -16.76 -2.20
N TYR A 303 40.25 -15.92 -1.26
CA TYR A 303 39.80 -16.33 0.06
C TYR A 303 38.85 -15.31 0.68
N SER A 304 37.81 -15.79 1.37
CA SER A 304 36.82 -14.98 2.06
C SER A 304 36.44 -15.64 3.39
N ASP A 305 36.48 -14.87 4.48
CA ASP A 305 36.00 -15.27 5.82
C ASP A 305 34.47 -15.18 5.94
N PHE A 306 33.79 -14.56 4.97
CA PHE A 306 32.34 -14.39 5.00
C PHE A 306 31.63 -15.67 4.53
N ASP A 307 31.42 -16.60 5.47
CA ASP A 307 30.54 -17.75 5.27
C ASP A 307 29.13 -17.43 5.80
N PRO A 308 28.07 -17.39 4.94
CA PRO A 308 26.69 -17.14 5.37
C PRO A 308 26.24 -17.97 6.57
N LEU A 309 26.72 -19.20 6.70
CA LEU A 309 26.35 -20.10 7.79
C LEU A 309 26.89 -19.66 9.16
N THR A 310 27.98 -18.90 9.17
CA THR A 310 28.63 -18.39 10.39
C THR A 310 28.30 -16.92 10.67
N ALA A 311 27.45 -16.29 9.86
CA ALA A 311 27.08 -14.89 10.02
C ALA A 311 26.40 -14.64 11.39
N PRO A 312 26.79 -13.58 12.12
CA PRO A 312 26.29 -13.33 13.48
C PRO A 312 24.83 -12.85 13.51
N ALA A 313 24.34 -12.24 12.43
CA ALA A 313 22.96 -11.75 12.33
C ALA A 313 22.29 -12.23 11.05
N TRP A 314 21.12 -12.85 11.19
CA TRP A 314 20.30 -13.32 10.08
C TRP A 314 18.96 -12.57 10.11
N SER A 315 18.48 -12.15 8.95
CA SER A 315 17.11 -11.67 8.82
C SER A 315 16.46 -12.23 7.56
N LEU A 316 15.19 -12.61 7.68
CA LEU A 316 14.38 -13.10 6.57
C LEU A 316 13.28 -12.08 6.31
N ARG A 317 13.07 -11.78 5.03
CA ARG A 317 12.02 -10.88 4.58
C ARG A 317 11.16 -11.57 3.53
N ALA A 318 9.85 -11.48 3.66
CA ALA A 318 8.92 -11.82 2.60
C ALA A 318 8.52 -10.54 1.84
N ARG A 319 8.54 -10.61 0.51
CA ARG A 319 7.85 -9.69 -0.38
C ARG A 319 6.58 -10.37 -0.86
N TYR A 320 5.50 -9.60 -0.84
CA TYR A 320 4.19 -10.04 -1.26
C TYR A 320 3.88 -9.50 -2.65
N GLU A 321 2.91 -10.06 -3.33
CA GLU A 321 2.32 -9.47 -4.53
C GLU A 321 1.43 -8.28 -4.14
N ASP A 322 1.41 -7.23 -4.96
CA ASP A 322 0.60 -6.03 -4.70
C ASP A 322 -0.91 -6.33 -4.68
N THR A 323 -1.34 -7.21 -5.59
CA THR A 323 -2.76 -7.55 -5.78
C THR A 323 -2.95 -9.06 -5.71
N PRO A 324 -2.92 -9.65 -4.50
CA PRO A 324 -3.18 -11.07 -4.34
C PRO A 324 -4.66 -11.38 -4.61
N VAL A 325 -4.92 -12.53 -5.23
CA VAL A 325 -6.29 -13.00 -5.52
C VAL A 325 -6.87 -13.64 -4.26
N CYS A 326 -7.71 -12.86 -3.56
CA CYS A 326 -8.31 -13.20 -2.28
C CYS A 326 -9.79 -13.59 -2.45
N PHE A 327 -10.15 -14.83 -2.11
CA PHE A 327 -11.52 -15.31 -2.32
C PHE A 327 -12.59 -14.49 -1.59
N MET A 328 -12.30 -14.03 -0.37
CA MET A 328 -13.25 -13.22 0.41
C MET A 328 -13.43 -11.84 -0.20
N SER A 329 -12.34 -11.21 -0.62
CA SER A 329 -12.35 -9.88 -1.23
C SER A 329 -13.16 -9.91 -2.51
N ASP A 330 -12.89 -10.88 -3.39
CA ASP A 330 -13.61 -11.06 -4.65
C ASP A 330 -15.11 -11.28 -4.39
N CYS A 331 -15.45 -12.17 -3.45
CA CYS A 331 -16.85 -12.46 -3.09
C CYS A 331 -17.60 -11.22 -2.60
N ILE A 332 -17.00 -10.44 -1.69
CA ILE A 332 -17.62 -9.21 -1.15
C ILE A 332 -17.70 -8.14 -2.23
N GLN A 333 -16.65 -7.94 -3.03
CA GLN A 333 -16.63 -6.92 -4.07
C GLN A 333 -17.69 -7.20 -5.15
N GLU A 334 -17.82 -8.45 -5.59
CA GLU A 334 -18.89 -8.86 -6.52
C GLU A 334 -20.28 -8.67 -5.90
N PHE A 335 -20.45 -8.97 -4.60
CA PHE A 335 -21.72 -8.78 -3.91
C PHE A 335 -22.07 -7.29 -3.74
N LEU A 336 -21.10 -6.43 -3.44
CA LEU A 336 -21.28 -4.98 -3.38
C LEU A 336 -21.73 -4.41 -4.73
N GLN A 337 -21.20 -4.91 -5.85
CA GLN A 337 -21.67 -4.53 -7.19
C GLN A 337 -23.14 -4.89 -7.44
N ILE A 338 -23.72 -5.88 -6.74
CA ILE A 338 -25.15 -6.16 -6.81
C ILE A 338 -25.95 -5.05 -6.10
N SER A 339 -25.46 -4.53 -4.98
CA SER A 339 -26.14 -3.45 -4.27
C SER A 339 -26.25 -2.16 -5.09
N GLU A 340 -25.32 -1.94 -6.01
CA GLU A 340 -25.33 -0.80 -6.94
C GLU A 340 -26.23 -1.04 -8.18
N SER A 341 -26.65 -2.29 -8.41
CA SER A 341 -27.47 -2.65 -9.56
C SER A 341 -28.92 -2.18 -9.38
N ARG A 342 -29.41 -1.38 -10.33
CA ARG A 342 -30.82 -0.91 -10.38
C ARG A 342 -31.78 -1.84 -11.14
N ARG A 343 -31.31 -3.02 -11.55
CA ARG A 343 -32.10 -3.97 -12.34
C ARG A 343 -33.25 -4.55 -11.52
N ALA A 344 -34.44 -4.60 -12.10
CA ALA A 344 -35.60 -5.22 -11.46
C ALA A 344 -35.51 -6.76 -11.49
N ILE A 345 -36.15 -7.43 -10.52
CA ILE A 345 -36.18 -8.90 -10.47
C ILE A 345 -36.83 -9.53 -11.72
N THR A 346 -37.76 -8.81 -12.33
CA THR A 346 -38.43 -9.17 -13.59
C THR A 346 -37.51 -9.17 -14.80
N GLU A 347 -36.34 -8.51 -14.72
CA GLU A 347 -35.31 -8.58 -15.76
C GLU A 347 -34.54 -9.90 -15.70
N TYR A 348 -34.45 -10.54 -14.52
CA TYR A 348 -33.83 -11.86 -14.36
C TYR A 348 -34.83 -13.00 -14.60
N PHE A 349 -36.11 -12.77 -14.26
CA PHE A 349 -37.20 -13.74 -14.42
C PHE A 349 -38.40 -13.06 -15.10
N PRO A 350 -38.43 -13.02 -16.45
CA PRO A 350 -39.52 -12.41 -17.21
C PRO A 350 -40.89 -13.05 -16.94
N GLU A 351 -40.93 -14.30 -16.46
CA GLU A 351 -42.19 -14.98 -16.10
C GLU A 351 -42.96 -14.24 -15.00
N LEU A 352 -42.24 -13.55 -14.10
CA LEU A 352 -42.85 -12.73 -13.05
C LEU A 352 -43.58 -11.49 -13.59
N ALA A 353 -43.12 -10.93 -14.71
CA ALA A 353 -43.79 -9.80 -15.36
C ALA A 353 -45.07 -10.23 -16.10
N PHE A 354 -45.07 -11.44 -16.68
CA PHE A 354 -46.24 -12.01 -17.35
C PHE A 354 -47.35 -12.38 -16.36
N GLY A 355 -47.01 -12.92 -15.18
CA GLY A 355 -47.98 -13.20 -14.12
C GLY A 355 -48.64 -11.93 -13.53
N ALA A 356 -47.89 -10.82 -13.44
CA ALA A 356 -48.41 -9.55 -12.96
C ALA A 356 -49.37 -8.86 -13.95
N THR A 357 -49.18 -9.05 -15.26
CA THR A 357 -50.07 -8.47 -16.29
C THR A 357 -51.35 -9.27 -16.50
N GLN A 358 -51.36 -10.57 -16.24
CA GLN A 358 -52.61 -11.36 -16.19
C GLN A 358 -53.37 -11.18 -14.87
N ASN A 359 -52.68 -10.89 -13.76
CA ASN A 359 -53.28 -10.52 -12.47
C ASN A 359 -53.42 -9.00 -12.29
N LEU A 360 -53.58 -8.23 -13.38
CA LEU A 360 -54.01 -6.83 -13.33
C LEU A 360 -55.50 -6.69 -12.93
N GLU A 361 -55.99 -7.54 -12.03
CA GLU A 361 -57.09 -7.21 -11.12
C GLU A 361 -56.52 -6.36 -9.95
N GLY A 362 -55.78 -5.30 -10.30
CA GLY A 362 -55.30 -4.28 -9.36
C GLY A 362 -56.42 -3.51 -8.66
N THR A 363 -57.68 -3.78 -9.01
CA THR A 363 -58.88 -3.33 -8.31
C THR A 363 -59.28 -4.23 -7.13
N LYS A 364 -58.83 -5.49 -7.06
CA LYS A 364 -59.26 -6.43 -6.00
C LYS A 364 -58.50 -6.35 -4.68
N ALA A 365 -57.35 -5.68 -4.63
CA ALA A 365 -56.56 -5.58 -3.39
C ALA A 365 -57.27 -4.73 -2.33
N LEU A 366 -57.91 -3.63 -2.73
CA LEU A 366 -58.76 -2.81 -1.86
C LEU A 366 -60.14 -3.44 -1.66
N GLU A 367 -60.68 -4.09 -2.69
CA GLU A 367 -61.96 -4.82 -2.61
C GLU A 367 -61.91 -5.96 -1.57
N ARG A 368 -60.83 -6.75 -1.51
CA ARG A 368 -60.60 -7.77 -0.46
C ARG A 368 -60.47 -7.19 0.95
N LEU A 369 -60.06 -5.92 1.09
CA LEU A 369 -60.03 -5.22 2.38
C LEU A 369 -61.42 -4.70 2.77
N THR A 370 -62.30 -4.46 1.79
CA THR A 370 -63.67 -3.94 1.99
C THR A 370 -64.77 -5.00 1.88
N GLU A 371 -64.46 -6.22 1.45
CA GLU A 371 -65.42 -7.32 1.36
C GLU A 371 -65.99 -7.64 2.74
N SER A 372 -67.32 -7.55 2.86
CA SER A 372 -68.02 -7.82 4.11
C SER A 372 -67.80 -9.27 4.54
N LYS A 373 -67.31 -9.48 5.78
CA LYS A 373 -67.19 -10.80 6.44
C LYS A 373 -68.55 -11.42 6.81
N ILE A 374 -69.57 -11.25 5.99
CA ILE A 374 -70.87 -11.90 6.15
C ILE A 374 -70.94 -12.98 5.07
N PRO A 375 -71.05 -14.27 5.44
CA PRO A 375 -71.16 -15.34 4.46
C PRO A 375 -72.44 -15.14 3.64
N THR A 376 -72.29 -15.01 2.32
CA THR A 376 -73.41 -15.02 1.38
C THR A 376 -74.06 -16.41 1.41
N LEU A 377 -75.40 -16.42 1.44
CA LEU A 377 -76.26 -17.61 1.60
C LEU A 377 -76.00 -18.77 0.61
N ALA A 378 -75.16 -18.57 -0.41
CA ALA A 378 -74.68 -19.62 -1.31
C ALA A 378 -73.66 -20.59 -0.67
N SER A 379 -73.02 -20.23 0.45
CA SER A 379 -72.05 -21.10 1.13
C SER A 379 -72.68 -22.14 2.08
N VAL A 380 -74.02 -22.20 2.16
CA VAL A 380 -74.76 -23.05 3.11
C VAL A 380 -75.51 -24.20 2.40
N LEU A 381 -75.36 -24.36 1.08
CA LEU A 381 -75.92 -25.49 0.34
C LEU A 381 -74.82 -26.54 0.05
N PRO A 382 -74.83 -27.71 0.72
CA PRO A 382 -73.90 -28.78 0.39
C PRO A 382 -74.36 -29.47 -0.90
N GLY A 383 -73.63 -29.30 -2.00
CA GLY A 383 -73.91 -30.11 -3.18
C GLY A 383 -73.18 -29.79 -4.48
N MET A 384 -72.66 -28.58 -4.71
CA MET A 384 -72.08 -28.25 -6.02
C MET A 384 -70.91 -27.25 -5.90
N ALA A 385 -69.71 -27.77 -5.65
CA ALA A 385 -68.45 -27.07 -5.90
C ALA A 385 -67.33 -28.08 -6.20
N SER A 386 -67.52 -28.88 -7.24
CA SER A 386 -66.45 -29.66 -7.85
C SER A 386 -65.80 -28.85 -8.98
N THR A 387 -64.94 -27.89 -8.63
CA THR A 387 -63.86 -27.37 -9.51
C THR A 387 -62.90 -26.57 -8.64
N GLY A 388 -61.88 -27.24 -8.10
CA GLY A 388 -60.78 -26.59 -7.41
C GLY A 388 -59.93 -25.81 -8.40
N ALA A 389 -59.82 -24.50 -8.19
CA ALA A 389 -58.79 -23.69 -8.83
C ALA A 389 -57.44 -24.06 -8.16
N LYS A 390 -56.59 -24.77 -8.89
CA LYS A 390 -55.17 -24.89 -8.54
C LYS A 390 -54.55 -23.50 -8.68
N GLN A 391 -54.03 -22.93 -7.59
CA GLN A 391 -53.07 -21.84 -7.68
C GLN A 391 -51.77 -22.42 -8.23
N ASP A 392 -51.54 -22.28 -9.53
CA ASP A 392 -50.23 -22.57 -10.12
C ASP A 392 -49.25 -21.51 -9.59
N HIS A 393 -48.40 -21.91 -8.64
CA HIS A 393 -47.21 -21.14 -8.29
C HIS A 393 -46.31 -21.10 -9.52
N ILE A 394 -45.97 -19.89 -9.99
CA ILE A 394 -45.02 -19.70 -11.09
C ILE A 394 -43.65 -20.18 -10.60
N LYS A 395 -43.23 -21.36 -11.05
CA LYS A 395 -41.91 -21.91 -10.72
C LYS A 395 -40.84 -21.08 -11.43
N LEU A 396 -39.93 -20.50 -10.66
CA LEU A 396 -38.80 -19.75 -11.19
C LEU A 396 -37.74 -20.72 -11.71
N GLU A 397 -37.56 -20.81 -13.03
CA GLU A 397 -36.44 -21.56 -13.61
C GLU A 397 -35.14 -20.78 -13.38
N GLY A 398 -34.40 -21.12 -12.33
CA GLY A 398 -33.12 -20.49 -12.00
C GLY A 398 -31.98 -21.50 -11.82
N PRO A 399 -30.75 -21.02 -11.58
CA PRO A 399 -29.56 -21.86 -11.51
C PRO A 399 -29.46 -22.70 -10.23
N LEU A 400 -30.31 -22.43 -9.21
CA LEU A 400 -30.40 -23.24 -8.00
C LEU A 400 -31.40 -24.38 -8.21
N ASN A 401 -30.95 -25.62 -7.97
CA ASN A 401 -31.81 -26.79 -7.93
C ASN A 401 -32.76 -26.75 -6.72
N ASP A 402 -33.93 -27.37 -6.83
CA ASP A 402 -34.98 -27.34 -5.79
C ASP A 402 -34.47 -27.85 -4.43
N ASP A 403 -33.65 -28.92 -4.42
CA ASP A 403 -33.08 -29.48 -3.18
C ASP A 403 -32.12 -28.50 -2.50
N LEU A 404 -31.24 -27.86 -3.28
CA LEU A 404 -30.29 -26.87 -2.79
C LEU A 404 -31.01 -25.63 -2.24
N LEU A 405 -32.03 -25.15 -2.95
CA LEU A 405 -32.84 -24.00 -2.53
C LEU A 405 -33.57 -24.31 -1.21
N LYS A 406 -34.07 -25.54 -1.06
CA LYS A 406 -34.73 -26.01 0.16
C LYS A 406 -33.76 -26.05 1.34
N ASP A 407 -32.55 -26.57 1.16
CA ASP A 407 -31.52 -26.60 2.21
C ASP A 407 -31.11 -25.18 2.64
N MET A 408 -30.97 -24.27 1.67
CA MET A 408 -30.72 -22.85 1.91
C MET A 408 -31.85 -22.17 2.70
N LEU A 409 -33.11 -22.47 2.37
CA LEU A 409 -34.26 -21.93 3.11
C LEU A 409 -34.36 -22.52 4.53
N TYR A 410 -34.01 -23.80 4.74
CA TYR A 410 -33.95 -24.39 6.07
C TYR A 410 -32.81 -23.85 6.93
N TYR A 411 -31.70 -23.42 6.31
CA TYR A 411 -30.65 -22.68 7.01
C TYR A 411 -31.13 -21.31 7.53
N LEU A 412 -31.96 -20.60 6.74
CA LEU A 412 -32.55 -19.31 7.12
C LEU A 412 -33.73 -19.48 8.10
N PHE A 413 -34.51 -20.53 7.93
CA PHE A 413 -35.74 -20.82 8.67
C PHE A 413 -35.72 -22.23 9.26
N PRO A 414 -34.91 -22.49 10.31
CA PRO A 414 -34.72 -23.83 10.87
C PRO A 414 -36.01 -24.43 11.46
N ASP A 415 -36.94 -23.57 11.89
CA ASP A 415 -38.25 -23.94 12.45
C ASP A 415 -39.22 -24.55 11.41
N ALA A 416 -38.92 -24.44 10.11
CA ALA A 416 -39.67 -25.11 9.06
C ALA A 416 -39.40 -26.63 9.00
N GLN A 417 -38.36 -27.12 9.69
CA GLN A 417 -38.00 -28.53 9.77
C GLN A 417 -38.21 -29.07 11.20
N LYS A 418 -38.65 -30.33 11.31
CA LYS A 418 -38.87 -30.97 12.63
C LYS A 418 -37.57 -31.25 13.39
N ASP A 419 -36.50 -31.56 12.66
CA ASP A 419 -35.15 -31.77 13.17
C ASP A 419 -34.24 -30.65 12.63
N ALA A 420 -34.21 -29.51 13.33
CA ALA A 420 -33.48 -28.32 12.92
C ALA A 420 -31.96 -28.51 13.07
N LEU A 421 -31.22 -28.48 11.96
CA LEU A 421 -29.76 -28.61 11.95
C LEU A 421 -29.02 -27.31 12.32
N HIS A 422 -29.64 -26.16 12.05
CA HIS A 422 -29.01 -24.84 12.10
C HIS A 422 -29.74 -23.86 13.04
N GLU A 423 -30.00 -24.24 14.28
CA GLU A 423 -30.67 -23.34 15.24
C GLU A 423 -29.90 -22.03 15.47
N TYR A 424 -30.64 -20.96 15.76
CA TYR A 424 -30.08 -19.64 16.05
C TYR A 424 -29.45 -19.60 17.45
N GLN A 425 -28.19 -19.17 17.52
CA GLN A 425 -27.40 -19.04 18.76
C GLN A 425 -27.24 -17.57 19.16
N ILE A 426 -28.36 -16.89 19.39
CA ILE A 426 -28.36 -15.47 19.74
C ILE A 426 -28.52 -15.33 21.26
N PRO A 427 -27.55 -14.72 21.97
CA PRO A 427 -27.69 -14.52 23.40
C PRO A 427 -28.85 -13.57 23.70
N GLY A 428 -29.74 -13.97 24.63
CA GLY A 428 -30.96 -13.23 24.95
C GLY A 428 -30.78 -11.84 25.57
N GLN A 429 -29.55 -11.47 25.94
CA GLN A 429 -29.15 -10.12 26.32
C GLN A 429 -27.85 -9.76 25.62
N VAL A 430 -27.94 -9.01 24.53
CA VAL A 430 -26.78 -8.33 23.93
C VAL A 430 -26.77 -6.91 24.47
N GLU A 431 -25.68 -6.51 25.12
CA GLU A 431 -25.48 -5.14 25.57
C GLU A 431 -25.52 -4.21 24.34
N PHE A 432 -26.37 -3.19 24.37
CA PHE A 432 -26.57 -2.30 23.23
C PHE A 432 -25.29 -1.48 22.98
N ASP A 433 -24.59 -1.80 21.90
CA ASP A 433 -23.40 -1.07 21.45
C ASP A 433 -23.80 0.03 20.45
N PRO A 434 -23.78 1.32 20.83
CA PRO A 434 -24.17 2.41 19.96
C PRO A 434 -23.23 2.60 18.75
N LEU A 435 -22.07 1.95 18.72
CA LEU A 435 -21.17 1.96 17.56
C LEU A 435 -21.59 0.93 16.49
N LYS A 436 -22.52 0.02 16.80
CA LYS A 436 -22.94 -1.10 15.93
C LYS A 436 -24.35 -0.96 15.34
N ILE A 437 -24.90 0.26 15.31
CA ILE A 437 -26.29 0.54 14.87
C ILE A 437 -26.60 0.04 13.44
N LYS A 438 -25.59 -0.05 12.56
CA LYS A 438 -25.74 -0.51 11.17
C LYS A 438 -25.35 -1.98 10.93
N SER A 439 -24.93 -2.70 11.97
CA SER A 439 -24.49 -4.10 11.86
C SER A 439 -25.47 -5.03 12.57
N ALA A 440 -25.75 -6.17 11.95
CA ALA A 440 -26.57 -7.22 12.53
C ALA A 440 -25.70 -8.20 13.36
N HIS A 441 -26.29 -8.92 14.32
CA HIS A 441 -25.58 -9.94 15.10
C HIS A 441 -25.01 -11.03 14.16
N PRO A 442 -23.79 -11.59 14.41
CA PRO A 442 -23.13 -12.59 13.55
C PRO A 442 -23.90 -13.90 13.28
N ASP A 443 -25.07 -14.08 13.89
CA ASP A 443 -25.95 -15.22 13.64
C ASP A 443 -27.41 -14.82 13.37
N SER A 444 -27.70 -13.51 13.27
CA SER A 444 -29.05 -13.02 12.97
C SER A 444 -29.51 -13.44 11.56
N LEU A 445 -30.83 -13.45 11.34
CA LEU A 445 -31.42 -13.72 10.02
C LEU A 445 -30.81 -12.82 8.93
N VAL A 446 -30.61 -11.54 9.22
CA VAL A 446 -30.03 -10.56 8.28
C VAL A 446 -28.57 -10.91 7.94
N HIS A 447 -27.78 -11.34 8.92
CA HIS A 447 -26.40 -11.78 8.69
C HIS A 447 -26.36 -13.06 7.87
N ARG A 448 -27.15 -14.08 8.25
CA ARG A 448 -27.23 -15.36 7.52
C ARG A 448 -27.67 -15.15 6.08
N LEU A 449 -28.70 -14.33 5.85
CA LEU A 449 -29.18 -13.98 4.51
C LEU A 449 -28.10 -13.25 3.70
N GLY A 450 -27.42 -12.26 4.27
CA GLY A 450 -26.36 -11.51 3.60
C GLY A 450 -25.20 -12.43 3.17
N THR A 451 -24.73 -13.28 4.08
CA THR A 451 -23.66 -14.26 3.80
C THR A 451 -24.11 -15.27 2.74
N LEU A 452 -25.34 -15.78 2.83
CA LEU A 452 -25.88 -16.74 1.88
C LEU A 452 -26.05 -16.14 0.48
N MET A 453 -26.53 -14.90 0.36
CA MET A 453 -26.66 -14.21 -0.92
C MET A 453 -25.28 -13.97 -1.57
N ALA A 454 -24.26 -13.60 -0.78
CA ALA A 454 -22.90 -13.45 -1.28
C ALA A 454 -22.33 -14.79 -1.79
N VAL A 455 -22.53 -15.88 -1.05
CA VAL A 455 -22.13 -17.24 -1.48
C VAL A 455 -22.88 -17.67 -2.74
N CYS A 456 -24.20 -17.44 -2.83
CA CYS A 456 -24.99 -17.74 -4.02
C CYS A 456 -24.46 -17.00 -5.26
N ASN A 457 -24.08 -15.73 -5.08
CA ASN A 457 -23.49 -14.96 -6.17
C ASN A 457 -22.16 -15.57 -6.64
N SER A 458 -21.26 -15.91 -5.73
CA SER A 458 -19.91 -16.37 -6.07
C SER A 458 -19.88 -17.81 -6.62
N TYR A 459 -20.80 -18.69 -6.20
CA TYR A 459 -20.68 -20.14 -6.46
C TYR A 459 -21.81 -20.78 -7.28
N TYR A 460 -23.02 -20.21 -7.26
CA TYR A 460 -24.22 -20.94 -7.69
C TYR A 460 -24.97 -20.30 -8.87
N GLY A 461 -24.33 -19.38 -9.59
CA GLY A 461 -24.89 -18.78 -10.81
C GLY A 461 -25.10 -17.26 -10.75
N GLY A 462 -24.38 -16.56 -9.87
CA GLY A 462 -24.31 -15.11 -9.90
C GLY A 462 -25.62 -14.42 -9.54
N LYS A 463 -25.86 -13.27 -10.18
CA LYS A 463 -27.03 -12.40 -9.92
C LYS A 463 -28.38 -13.11 -10.08
N ARG A 464 -28.47 -14.11 -10.97
CA ARG A 464 -29.71 -14.88 -11.17
C ARG A 464 -30.01 -15.82 -10.00
N ALA A 465 -28.97 -16.43 -9.40
CA ALA A 465 -29.11 -17.25 -8.20
C ALA A 465 -29.55 -16.40 -7.00
N VAL A 466 -28.94 -15.22 -6.84
CA VAL A 466 -29.33 -14.25 -5.81
C VAL A 466 -30.78 -13.81 -5.96
N ALA A 467 -31.22 -13.50 -7.19
CA ALA A 467 -32.59 -13.12 -7.47
C ALA A 467 -33.59 -14.26 -7.18
N GLN A 468 -33.24 -15.52 -7.50
CA GLN A 468 -34.07 -16.69 -7.20
C GLN A 468 -34.24 -16.86 -5.68
N LEU A 469 -33.13 -16.86 -4.93
CA LEU A 469 -33.17 -16.98 -3.48
C LEU A 469 -33.94 -15.81 -2.83
N TRP A 470 -33.76 -14.58 -3.32
CA TRP A 470 -34.48 -13.42 -2.81
C TRP A 470 -36.00 -13.50 -3.05
N ALA A 471 -36.42 -14.01 -4.21
CA ALA A 471 -37.84 -14.20 -4.52
C ALA A 471 -38.49 -15.20 -3.56
N GLU A 472 -37.85 -16.34 -3.33
CA GLU A 472 -38.35 -17.40 -2.44
C GLU A 472 -38.32 -16.99 -0.97
N PHE A 473 -37.23 -16.35 -0.53
CA PHE A 473 -37.17 -15.73 0.79
C PHE A 473 -38.30 -14.72 1.01
N SER A 474 -38.59 -13.86 0.02
CA SER A 474 -39.68 -12.88 0.11
C SER A 474 -41.06 -13.53 0.18
N GLN A 475 -41.27 -14.64 -0.53
CA GLN A 475 -42.51 -15.42 -0.47
C GLN A 475 -42.70 -16.08 0.90
N GLU A 476 -41.66 -16.70 1.45
CA GLU A 476 -41.68 -17.31 2.78
C GLU A 476 -41.91 -16.27 3.88
N MET A 477 -41.27 -15.10 3.78
CA MET A 477 -41.51 -13.98 4.69
C MET A 477 -42.96 -13.49 4.62
N ARG A 478 -43.54 -13.38 3.42
CA ARG A 478 -44.96 -13.02 3.26
C ARG A 478 -45.87 -14.07 3.90
N TYR A 479 -45.62 -15.35 3.65
CA TYR A 479 -46.37 -16.46 4.21
C TYR A 479 -46.35 -16.43 5.76
N ARG A 480 -45.19 -16.17 6.35
CA ARG A 480 -45.04 -16.05 7.81
C ARG A 480 -45.80 -14.87 8.39
N VAL A 481 -45.72 -13.71 7.73
CA VAL A 481 -46.47 -12.50 8.14
C VAL A 481 -47.98 -12.74 8.04
N GLU A 482 -48.48 -13.31 6.94
CA GLU A 482 -49.90 -13.60 6.75
C GLU A 482 -50.46 -14.61 7.77
N ARG A 483 -49.62 -15.52 8.26
CA ARG A 483 -49.99 -16.55 9.25
C ARG A 483 -49.59 -16.22 10.68
N CYS A 484 -49.05 -15.03 10.93
CA CYS A 484 -48.54 -14.62 12.24
C CYS A 484 -47.52 -15.60 12.84
N ILE A 485 -46.68 -16.20 11.99
CA ILE A 485 -45.56 -17.06 12.43
C ILE A 485 -44.40 -16.14 12.82
N GLN A 486 -43.79 -16.40 13.99
CA GLN A 486 -42.63 -15.65 14.44
C GLN A 486 -41.45 -15.84 13.47
N ILE A 487 -40.76 -14.75 13.15
CA ILE A 487 -39.55 -14.81 12.33
C ILE A 487 -38.39 -15.24 13.25
N PRO A 488 -37.66 -16.31 12.92
CA PRO A 488 -36.55 -16.79 13.74
C PRO A 488 -35.30 -15.91 13.52
N GLY A 489 -34.48 -15.77 14.57
CA GLY A 489 -33.25 -14.98 14.56
C GLY A 489 -33.43 -13.54 15.02
#